data_AF-A0A2V6T8Q0-F1
#
_entry.id   AF-A0A2V6T8Q0-F1
#
_cell.length_a   1.000
_cell.length_b   1.000
_cell.length_c   1.000
_cell.angle_alpha   90.00
_cell.angle_beta   90.00
_cell.angle_gamma   90.00
#
_symmetry.space_group_name_H-M   'P 1'
#
loop_
_entity.id
_entity.type
_entity.pdbx_description
1 polymer ?
#
loop_
_entity_poly.entity_id
_entity_poly.type
_entity_poly.pdbx_seq_one_letter_code
_entity_poly.pdbx_strand_id
1 'polypeptide(L)'
;MPIQATKDDVVLSGHGAVDVGTGETAVPGGFELVVLAPPGASISDRLGGMIERGEKVNKLKLPTKASGSIDFEPIVYAAGKMAPNYVLYPPTGLVLKPGVPHMLGVAKATPLSELWVRVKTFSRTGQVTRCFWCACAAIAGATNPTVDAG
;
A
#
# COMPACT_ATOMS: atom_id res chain seq x y z
N MET A 1 -7.47 9.28 10.08
CA MET A 1 -7.80 9.54 8.67
C MET A 1 -8.76 8.46 8.19
N PRO A 2 -9.77 8.71 7.34
CA PRO A 2 -10.59 7.61 6.80
C PRO A 2 -9.72 6.72 5.90
N ILE A 3 -9.68 5.43 6.21
CA ILE A 3 -8.98 4.42 5.41
C ILE A 3 -9.93 4.01 4.29
N GLN A 4 -9.96 4.81 3.24
CA GLN A 4 -10.84 4.67 2.10
C GLN A 4 -10.19 5.32 0.89
N ALA A 5 -9.96 4.54 -0.17
CA ALA A 5 -9.58 5.10 -1.45
C ALA A 5 -10.82 5.68 -2.16
N THR A 6 -10.61 6.77 -2.88
CA THR A 6 -11.65 7.50 -3.62
C THR A 6 -11.23 7.65 -5.07
N LYS A 7 -12.08 8.32 -5.87
CA LYS A 7 -11.76 8.68 -7.26
C LYS A 7 -10.55 9.62 -7.40
N ASP A 8 -10.10 10.20 -6.30
CA ASP A 8 -9.03 11.20 -6.28
C ASP A 8 -7.70 10.61 -5.80
N ASP A 9 -7.68 9.33 -5.43
CA ASP A 9 -6.51 8.61 -4.96
C ASP A 9 -5.96 7.67 -6.03
N VAL A 10 -4.76 7.15 -5.80
CA VAL A 10 -4.13 6.08 -6.59
C VAL A 10 -3.98 4.85 -5.70
N VAL A 11 -4.27 3.66 -6.25
CA VAL A 11 -4.12 2.38 -5.54
C VAL A 11 -3.10 1.53 -6.28
N LEU A 12 -1.97 1.24 -5.64
CA LEU A 12 -0.98 0.27 -6.11
C LEU A 12 -1.40 -1.11 -5.59
N SER A 13 -1.79 -2.02 -6.47
CA SER A 13 -2.29 -3.34 -6.08
C SER A 13 -1.54 -4.50 -6.74
N GLY A 14 -1.26 -5.52 -5.94
CA GLY A 14 -0.60 -6.74 -6.32
C GLY A 14 0.05 -7.43 -5.13
N HIS A 15 1.01 -8.30 -5.42
CA HIS A 15 1.90 -8.83 -4.39
C HIS A 15 2.92 -7.77 -4.00
N GLY A 16 3.42 -7.81 -2.77
CA GLY A 16 4.36 -6.79 -2.28
C GLY A 16 5.40 -7.33 -1.32
N ALA A 17 6.58 -6.73 -1.34
CA ALA A 17 7.62 -6.99 -0.37
C ALA A 17 8.44 -5.74 -0.04
N VAL A 18 9.13 -5.78 1.09
CA VAL A 18 10.27 -4.93 1.42
C VAL A 18 11.51 -5.81 1.48
N ASP A 19 12.43 -5.57 0.56
CA ASP A 19 13.74 -6.20 0.60
C ASP A 19 14.72 -5.29 1.34
N VAL A 20 15.53 -5.86 2.24
CA VAL A 20 16.49 -5.11 3.07
C VAL A 20 17.55 -4.38 2.22
N GLY A 21 17.69 -4.73 0.93
CA GLY A 21 18.65 -4.14 0.00
C GLY A 21 18.10 -3.16 -1.05
N THR A 22 16.78 -2.92 -1.14
CA THR A 22 16.22 -2.06 -2.20
C THR A 22 16.34 -0.56 -1.90
N GLY A 23 16.80 -0.20 -0.70
CA GLY A 23 17.01 1.17 -0.25
C GLY A 23 15.71 1.92 0.00
N GLU A 24 15.77 3.24 -0.13
CA GLU A 24 14.64 4.14 0.08
C GLU A 24 14.36 4.98 -1.17
N THR A 25 13.14 5.48 -1.29
CA THR A 25 12.74 6.42 -2.34
C THR A 25 11.98 7.59 -1.73
N ALA A 26 12.20 8.79 -2.27
CA ALA A 26 11.47 9.98 -1.84
C ALA A 26 10.04 9.97 -2.41
N VAL A 27 9.05 10.24 -1.55
CA VAL A 27 7.67 10.44 -2.00
C VAL A 27 7.61 11.72 -2.87
N PRO A 28 7.06 11.65 -4.10
CA PRO A 28 6.97 12.81 -4.98
C PRO A 28 6.18 13.98 -4.38
N GLY A 29 6.53 15.20 -4.81
CA GLY A 29 5.75 16.40 -4.51
C GLY A 29 4.30 16.26 -4.95
N GLY A 30 3.34 16.68 -4.11
CA GLY A 30 1.91 16.55 -4.37
C GLY A 30 1.30 15.19 -4.02
N PHE A 31 2.08 14.30 -3.41
CA PHE A 31 1.59 12.97 -2.99
C PHE A 31 1.88 12.68 -1.52
N GLU A 32 1.09 11.78 -0.95
CA GLU A 32 1.44 11.02 0.24
C GLU A 32 1.33 9.52 -0.04
N LEU A 33 2.24 8.72 0.49
CA LEU A 33 2.16 7.27 0.44
C LEU A 33 1.48 6.75 1.72
N VAL A 34 0.44 5.95 1.56
CA VAL A 34 -0.30 5.33 2.65
C VAL A 34 -0.04 3.82 2.62
N VAL A 35 0.67 3.31 3.62
CA VAL A 35 1.02 1.88 3.75
C VAL A 35 0.15 1.24 4.82
N LEU A 36 -0.56 0.17 4.44
CA LEU A 36 -1.58 -0.47 5.26
C LEU A 36 -1.03 -1.58 6.18
N ALA A 37 0.26 -1.87 6.08
CA ALA A 37 0.96 -2.81 6.96
C ALA A 37 2.36 -2.28 7.28
N PRO A 38 2.88 -2.50 8.49
CA PRO A 38 4.27 -2.16 8.79
C PRO A 38 5.24 -3.06 7.99
N PRO A 39 6.49 -2.63 7.77
CA PRO A 39 7.53 -3.52 7.23
C PRO A 39 7.61 -4.84 8.01
N GLY A 40 7.63 -5.96 7.28
CA GLY A 40 7.57 -7.30 7.86
C GLY A 40 6.14 -7.84 8.08
N ALA A 41 5.10 -7.11 7.70
CA ALA A 41 3.71 -7.59 7.76
C ALA A 41 3.06 -7.69 6.37
N SER A 42 2.07 -8.55 6.27
CA SER A 42 1.19 -8.69 5.10
C SER A 42 -0.11 -7.92 5.31
N ILE A 43 -0.87 -7.69 4.25
CA ILE A 43 -2.29 -7.34 4.33
C ILE A 43 -3.13 -8.53 3.89
N SER A 44 -4.35 -8.65 4.40
CA SER A 44 -5.29 -9.65 3.91
C SER A 44 -5.82 -9.28 2.51
N ASP A 45 -6.19 -10.29 1.72
CA ASP A 45 -6.89 -10.07 0.44
C ASP A 45 -8.20 -9.30 0.62
N ARG A 46 -8.86 -9.50 1.78
CA ARG A 46 -10.09 -8.79 2.13
C ARG A 46 -9.81 -7.30 2.28
N LEU A 47 -8.81 -6.92 3.08
CA LEU A 47 -8.42 -5.53 3.29
C LEU A 47 -7.98 -4.88 1.97
N GLY A 48 -7.11 -5.52 1.20
CA GLY A 48 -6.71 -5.03 -0.13
C GLY A 48 -7.92 -4.77 -1.03
N GLY A 49 -8.81 -5.76 -1.15
CA GLY A 49 -10.03 -5.66 -1.94
C GLY A 49 -11.00 -4.57 -1.47
N MET A 50 -11.10 -4.31 -0.16
CA MET A 50 -11.92 -3.20 0.36
C MET A 50 -11.39 -1.86 -0.16
N ILE A 51 -10.08 -1.64 -0.14
CA ILE A 51 -9.48 -0.39 -0.63
C ILE A 51 -9.60 -0.27 -2.14
N GLU A 52 -9.40 -1.35 -2.89
CA GLU A 52 -9.59 -1.37 -4.35
C GLU A 52 -11.01 -1.00 -4.78
N ARG A 53 -12.01 -1.36 -3.98
CA ARG A 53 -13.42 -1.01 -4.19
C ARG A 53 -13.81 0.37 -3.65
N GLY A 54 -12.91 1.05 -2.96
CA GLY A 54 -13.21 2.31 -2.28
C GLY A 54 -14.14 2.16 -1.09
N GLU A 55 -14.18 0.98 -0.47
CA GLU A 55 -14.92 0.73 0.76
C GLU A 55 -14.23 1.38 1.95
N LYS A 56 -15.02 1.86 2.90
CA LYS A 56 -14.50 2.47 4.12
C LYS A 56 -14.05 1.38 5.09
N VAL A 57 -12.77 1.44 5.48
CA VAL A 57 -12.20 0.66 6.57
C VAL A 57 -12.12 1.56 7.82
N ASN A 58 -12.77 1.13 8.90
CA ASN A 58 -12.84 1.93 10.12
C ASN A 58 -11.60 1.77 11.00
N LYS A 59 -11.01 0.57 11.02
CA LYS A 59 -9.84 0.23 11.82
C LYS A 59 -9.00 -0.82 11.10
N LEU A 60 -7.68 -0.80 11.31
CA LEU A 60 -6.81 -1.91 10.96
C LEU A 60 -6.44 -2.67 12.23
N LYS A 61 -6.38 -4.00 12.11
CA LYS A 61 -6.00 -4.90 13.19
C LYS A 61 -4.74 -5.64 12.79
N LEU A 62 -3.72 -5.57 13.65
CA LEU A 62 -2.49 -6.33 13.50
C LEU A 62 -2.46 -7.46 14.53
N PRO A 63 -2.38 -8.74 14.12
CA PRO A 63 -2.26 -9.85 15.02
C PRO A 63 -0.95 -9.81 15.81
N THR A 64 -1.01 -10.07 17.12
CA THR A 64 0.18 -10.18 17.97
C THR A 64 0.11 -11.48 18.78
N LYS A 65 1.26 -12.10 19.05
CA LYS A 65 1.34 -13.32 19.87
C LYS A 65 0.93 -13.08 21.33
N ALA A 66 1.01 -11.83 21.81
CA ALA A 66 0.82 -11.49 23.22
C ALA A 66 -0.61 -11.09 23.57
N SER A 67 -1.33 -10.40 22.67
CA SER A 67 -2.64 -9.80 22.94
C SER A 67 -3.73 -10.17 21.93
N GLY A 68 -3.46 -11.12 21.03
CA GLY A 68 -4.36 -11.51 19.95
C GLY A 68 -4.30 -10.52 18.79
N SER A 69 -4.81 -9.30 18.95
CA SER A 69 -4.75 -8.25 17.92
C SER A 69 -4.74 -6.85 18.53
N ILE A 70 -3.94 -5.95 17.95
CA ILE A 70 -3.88 -4.53 18.32
C ILE A 70 -4.45 -3.65 17.22
N ASP A 71 -4.93 -2.46 17.60
CA ASP A 71 -5.24 -1.42 16.62
C ASP A 71 -3.94 -0.96 15.94
N PHE A 72 -3.97 -0.88 14.61
CA PHE A 72 -2.88 -0.39 13.79
C PHE A 72 -3.36 0.81 12.98
N GLU A 73 -2.51 1.84 12.92
CA GLU A 73 -2.74 3.01 12.08
C GLU A 73 -1.86 2.90 10.82
N PRO A 74 -2.37 3.25 9.63
CA PRO A 74 -1.55 3.26 8.43
C PRO A 74 -0.28 4.12 8.60
N ILE A 75 0.82 3.66 8.01
CA ILE A 75 2.04 4.47 7.94
C ILE A 75 1.89 5.43 6.78
N VAL A 76 2.00 6.73 7.05
CA VAL A 76 1.87 7.77 6.03
C VAL A 76 3.22 8.47 5.83
N TYR A 77 3.73 8.41 4.61
CA TYR A 77 4.93 9.15 4.20
C TYR A 77 4.49 10.36 3.36
N ALA A 78 4.69 11.56 3.90
CA ALA A 78 4.38 12.81 3.21
C ALA A 78 5.38 13.09 2.07
N ALA A 79 5.01 14.01 1.17
CA ALA A 79 5.87 14.49 0.10
C ALA A 79 7.29 14.86 0.60
N GLY A 80 8.31 14.42 -0.14
CA GLY A 80 9.73 14.63 0.18
C GLY A 80 10.28 13.76 1.31
N LYS A 81 9.45 12.99 2.03
CA LYS A 81 9.93 12.00 2.99
C LYS A 81 10.44 10.75 2.28
N MET A 82 11.45 10.12 2.87
CA MET A 82 11.95 8.83 2.42
C MET A 82 11.02 7.72 2.93
N ALA A 83 10.65 6.82 2.03
CA ALA A 83 9.94 5.59 2.33
C ALA A 83 10.80 4.40 1.86
N PRO A 84 10.65 3.20 2.44
CA PRO A 84 11.25 2.00 1.88
C PRO A 84 10.91 1.89 0.39
N ASN A 85 11.87 1.45 -0.42
CA ASN A 85 11.64 1.23 -1.84
C ASN A 85 10.92 -0.12 -2.04
N TYR A 86 9.65 -0.15 -1.64
CA TYR A 86 8.78 -1.33 -1.73
C TYR A 86 8.77 -1.88 -3.16
N VAL A 87 8.67 -3.19 -3.29
CA VAL A 87 8.60 -3.85 -4.61
C VAL A 87 7.20 -4.40 -4.81
N LEU A 88 6.55 -3.97 -5.89
CA LEU A 88 5.26 -4.51 -6.31
C LEU A 88 5.54 -5.64 -7.30
N TYR A 89 4.89 -6.76 -7.10
CA TYR A 89 4.98 -7.94 -7.96
C TYR A 89 3.65 -8.18 -8.67
N PRO A 90 3.67 -8.89 -9.81
CA PRO A 90 2.45 -9.18 -10.55
C PRO A 90 1.40 -9.87 -9.65
N PRO A 91 0.11 -9.58 -9.80
CA PRO A 91 -0.96 -10.14 -8.98
C PRO A 91 -1.29 -11.61 -9.37
N THR A 92 -0.27 -12.42 -9.65
CA THR A 92 -0.45 -13.82 -10.06
C THR A 92 -1.17 -14.59 -8.96
N GLY A 93 -2.33 -15.16 -9.28
CA GLY A 93 -3.19 -15.86 -8.32
C GLY A 93 -4.03 -14.96 -7.41
N LEU A 94 -3.91 -13.64 -7.52
CA LEU A 94 -4.79 -12.67 -6.83
C LEU A 94 -5.92 -12.22 -7.74
N VAL A 95 -7.12 -12.12 -7.19
CA VAL A 95 -8.28 -11.54 -7.89
C VAL A 95 -8.42 -10.09 -7.45
N LEU A 96 -7.88 -9.18 -8.26
CA LEU A 96 -8.06 -7.75 -8.06
C LEU A 96 -9.55 -7.37 -8.17
N LYS A 97 -9.99 -6.45 -7.33
CA LYS A 97 -11.39 -5.99 -7.20
C LYS A 97 -11.50 -4.50 -7.58
N PRO A 98 -11.30 -4.14 -8.86
CA PRO A 98 -11.32 -2.74 -9.28
C PRO A 98 -12.67 -2.09 -8.97
N GLY A 99 -12.65 -1.01 -8.19
CA GLY A 99 -13.80 -0.10 -8.01
C GLY A 99 -13.40 1.37 -7.97
N VAL A 100 -12.14 1.70 -7.68
CA VAL A 100 -11.59 3.04 -7.87
C VAL A 100 -10.94 3.20 -9.26
N PRO A 101 -10.99 4.40 -9.86
CA PRO A 101 -10.56 4.62 -11.24
C PRO A 101 -9.04 4.53 -11.45
N HIS A 102 -8.22 4.78 -10.43
CA HIS A 102 -6.76 4.81 -10.57
C HIS A 102 -6.09 3.64 -9.83
N MET A 103 -6.42 2.42 -10.25
CA MET A 103 -5.76 1.21 -9.74
C MET A 103 -4.64 0.79 -10.69
N LEU A 104 -3.43 0.61 -10.15
CA LEU A 104 -2.24 0.22 -10.89
C LEU A 104 -1.70 -1.12 -10.39
N GLY A 105 -1.63 -2.10 -11.30
CA GLY A 105 -0.81 -3.30 -11.15
C GLY A 105 0.46 -3.24 -11.99
N VAL A 106 1.25 -4.31 -11.92
CA VAL A 106 2.51 -4.48 -12.66
C VAL A 106 2.59 -5.84 -13.35
N ALA A 107 3.33 -5.90 -14.46
CA ALA A 107 3.58 -7.15 -15.20
C ALA A 107 4.87 -7.86 -14.79
N LYS A 108 5.76 -7.18 -14.05
CA LYS A 108 7.00 -7.73 -13.47
C LYS A 108 7.27 -7.07 -12.11
N ALA A 109 8.19 -7.63 -11.34
CA ALA A 109 8.69 -6.98 -10.12
C ALA A 109 9.13 -5.54 -10.45
N THR A 110 8.51 -4.56 -9.80
CA THR A 110 8.72 -3.14 -10.08
C THR A 110 8.87 -2.39 -8.75
N PRO A 111 10.02 -1.74 -8.51
CA PRO A 111 10.25 -0.97 -7.29
C PRO A 111 9.42 0.32 -7.26
N LEU A 112 9.14 0.81 -6.06
CA LEU A 112 8.33 2.00 -5.82
C LEU A 112 8.92 3.25 -6.48
N SER A 113 10.25 3.36 -6.52
CA SER A 113 10.97 4.42 -7.24
C SER A 113 10.59 4.50 -8.73
N GLU A 114 10.36 3.35 -9.38
CA GLU A 114 9.91 3.28 -10.77
C GLU A 114 8.39 3.48 -10.88
N LEU A 115 7.61 2.98 -9.91
CA LEU A 115 6.16 3.19 -9.88
C LEU A 115 5.79 4.66 -9.78
N TRP A 116 6.61 5.49 -9.13
CA TRP A 116 6.39 6.94 -9.06
C TRP A 116 6.28 7.61 -10.42
N VAL A 117 6.94 7.09 -11.45
CA VAL A 117 6.82 7.63 -12.82
C VAL A 117 5.38 7.50 -13.32
N ARG A 118 4.72 6.37 -13.00
CA ARG A 118 3.31 6.12 -13.35
C ARG A 118 2.35 6.85 -12.43
N VAL A 119 2.62 6.90 -11.12
CA VAL A 119 1.75 7.57 -10.15
C VAL A 119 1.66 9.08 -10.41
N LYS A 120 2.76 9.71 -10.84
CA LYS A 120 2.80 11.16 -11.14
C LYS A 120 1.83 11.61 -12.23
N THR A 121 1.39 10.72 -13.11
CA THR A 121 0.38 11.06 -14.14
C THR A 121 -0.97 11.41 -13.54
N PHE A 122 -1.22 11.04 -12.29
CA PHE A 122 -2.44 11.35 -11.54
C PHE A 122 -2.28 12.58 -10.63
N SER A 123 -1.16 13.31 -10.75
CA SER A 123 -0.93 14.53 -9.95
C SER A 123 -1.97 15.60 -10.27
N ARG A 124 -2.33 16.37 -9.25
CA ARG A 124 -3.33 17.44 -9.34
C ARG A 124 -2.79 18.71 -8.73
N THR A 125 -2.89 19.80 -9.48
CA THR A 125 -2.45 21.11 -9.01
C THR A 125 -3.25 21.53 -7.78
N GLY A 126 -2.55 21.92 -6.71
CA GLY A 126 -3.16 22.43 -5.48
C GLY A 126 -3.82 21.37 -4.58
N GLN A 127 -3.64 20.07 -4.87
CA GLN A 127 -4.17 18.98 -4.05
C GLN A 127 -3.09 17.93 -3.76
N VAL A 128 -3.10 17.40 -2.54
CA VAL A 128 -2.30 16.21 -2.19
C VAL A 128 -3.07 14.97 -2.59
N THR A 129 -2.47 14.16 -3.47
CA THR A 129 -3.04 12.88 -3.93
C THR A 129 -2.52 11.75 -3.05
N ARG A 130 -3.40 10.92 -2.51
CA ARG A 130 -2.97 9.77 -1.70
C ARG A 130 -2.68 8.59 -2.60
N CYS A 131 -1.55 7.94 -2.37
CA CYS A 131 -1.17 6.71 -3.02
C CYS A 131 -1.24 5.57 -1.99
N PHE A 132 -2.25 4.71 -2.10
CA PHE A 132 -2.39 3.55 -1.24
C PHE A 132 -1.52 2.40 -1.73
N TRP A 133 -0.70 1.86 -0.84
CA TRP A 133 0.01 0.60 -1.05
C TRP A 133 -0.87 -0.57 -0.61
N CYS A 134 -1.62 -1.14 -1.55
CA CYS A 134 -2.47 -2.30 -1.37
C CYS A 134 -1.73 -3.58 -1.74
N ALA A 135 -0.56 -3.76 -1.14
CA ALA A 135 0.24 -4.96 -1.28
C ALA A 135 0.95 -5.26 0.04
N CYS A 136 1.46 -6.48 0.20
CA CYS A 136 2.21 -6.85 1.39
C CYS A 136 3.45 -5.95 1.56
N ALA A 137 3.86 -5.74 2.81
CA ALA A 137 5.15 -5.15 3.18
C ALA A 137 6.08 -6.24 3.75
N ALA A 138 5.84 -7.48 3.32
CA ALA A 138 6.49 -8.70 3.80
C ALA A 138 8.01 -8.63 3.58
N ILE A 139 8.77 -9.13 4.55
CA ILE A 139 10.19 -9.43 4.34
C ILE A 139 10.26 -10.87 3.81
N ALA A 140 10.98 -11.07 2.70
CA ALA A 140 11.12 -12.38 2.08
C ALA A 140 11.69 -13.41 3.08
N GLY A 141 11.04 -14.57 3.23
CA GLY A 141 11.48 -15.68 4.08
C GLY A 141 11.03 -15.64 5.54
N ALA A 142 10.19 -14.68 5.96
CA ALA A 142 9.67 -14.59 7.32
C ALA A 142 8.18 -14.96 7.42
N THR A 143 7.74 -15.49 8.57
CA THR A 143 6.30 -15.56 8.93
C THR A 143 5.81 -14.17 9.27
N ASN A 144 4.97 -13.60 8.42
CA ASN A 144 4.53 -12.21 8.54
C ASN A 144 3.13 -12.14 9.15
N PRO A 145 2.90 -11.36 10.23
CA PRO A 145 1.56 -11.10 10.71
C PRO A 145 0.75 -10.41 9.60
N THR A 146 -0.53 -10.73 9.49
CA THR A 146 -1.40 -10.20 8.44
C THR A 146 -2.33 -9.16 9.01
N VAL A 147 -2.17 -7.91 8.58
CA VAL A 147 -3.08 -6.81 8.90
C VAL A 147 -4.40 -7.01 8.17
N ASP A 148 -5.51 -6.82 8.88
CA ASP A 148 -6.85 -6.92 8.31
C ASP A 148 -7.76 -5.78 8.77
N ALA A 149 -8.88 -5.58 8.09
CA ALA A 149 -9.91 -4.62 8.50
C ALA A 149 -10.65 -5.13 9.75
N GLY A 150 -10.69 -4.32 10.81
CA GLY A 150 -11.38 -4.62 12.06
C GLY A 150 -12.80 -4.09 12.18
#